data_AF-A0ABD5NY67-F1
#
_entry.id   AF-A0ABD5NY67-F1
#
_cell.length_a   1.000
_cell.length_b   1.000
_cell.length_c   1.000
_cell.angle_alpha   90.00
_cell.angle_beta   90.00
_cell.angle_gamma   90.00
#
_symmetry.space_group_name_H-M   'P 1'
#
loop_
_entity.id
_entity.type
_entity.pdbx_description
1 polymer ?
#
loop_
_entity_poly.entity_id
_entity_poly.type
_entity_poly.pdbx_seq_one_letter_code
_entity_poly.pdbx_strand_id
1 'polypeptide(L)'
;MPRSYAIGEFAEELGVHPETVKRWCRNGDLDYTRTPGGDRRIPHRELLRLAGGARPRDHVALYARVSSHGQKDNGDLDRQLDRLRDHAHDNGWTVETTYTDVGSGLNEDRRGLNQLLDDVQDSDYGRVLVTYEDRLTRFGFSYLERLL
;
A
#
# COMPACT_ATOMS: atom_id res chain seq x y z
N MET A 1 3.58 5.30 10.60
CA MET A 1 5.02 4.99 10.37
C MET A 1 5.03 3.72 9.56
N PRO A 2 5.68 3.71 8.38
CA PRO A 2 5.78 2.49 7.58
C PRO A 2 6.43 1.37 8.40
N ARG A 3 5.93 0.14 8.21
CA ARG A 3 6.42 -1.05 8.93
C ARG A 3 7.90 -1.24 8.59
N SER A 4 8.75 -1.25 9.61
CA SER A 4 10.20 -1.42 9.43
C SER A 4 10.79 -2.25 10.55
N TYR A 5 11.83 -3.00 10.21
CA TYR A 5 12.40 -4.05 11.03
C TYR A 5 13.77 -3.66 11.55
N ALA A 6 14.09 -4.06 12.77
CA ALA A 6 15.48 -4.09 13.22
C ALA A 6 16.25 -5.23 12.50
N ILE A 7 17.59 -5.18 12.50
CA ILE A 7 18.41 -6.22 11.84
C ILE A 7 18.09 -7.63 12.37
N GLY A 8 17.93 -7.77 13.69
CA GLY A 8 17.63 -9.08 14.31
C GLY A 8 16.27 -9.60 13.88
N GLU A 9 15.25 -8.76 13.99
CA GLU A 9 13.87 -9.03 13.59
C GLU A 9 13.77 -9.42 12.10
N PHE A 10 14.42 -8.66 11.22
CA PHE A 10 14.46 -8.95 9.78
C PHE A 10 15.17 -10.28 9.46
N ALA A 11 16.20 -10.61 10.24
CA ALA A 11 16.93 -11.86 10.07
C ALA A 11 16.08 -13.06 10.53
N GLU A 12 15.33 -12.91 11.62
CA GLU A 12 14.37 -13.92 12.11
C GLU A 12 13.28 -14.18 11.08
N GLU A 13 12.66 -13.14 10.52
CA GLU A 13 11.60 -13.26 9.51
C GLU A 13 12.08 -13.97 8.22
N LEU A 14 13.31 -13.71 7.78
CA LEU A 14 13.89 -14.38 6.60
C LEU A 14 14.53 -15.74 6.92
N GLY A 15 14.61 -16.13 8.19
CA GLY A 15 15.34 -17.34 8.60
C GLY A 15 16.84 -17.31 8.28
N VAL A 16 17.47 -16.13 8.30
CA VAL A 16 18.90 -15.94 8.03
C VAL A 16 19.66 -15.46 9.26
N HIS A 17 20.98 -15.57 9.24
CA HIS A 17 21.80 -15.03 10.33
C HIS A 17 21.83 -13.48 10.30
N PRO A 18 21.76 -12.75 11.44
CA PRO A 18 21.81 -11.28 11.48
C PRO A 18 23.03 -10.67 10.78
N GLU A 19 24.16 -11.39 10.77
CA GLU A 19 25.37 -10.96 10.06
C GLU A 19 25.20 -10.93 8.54
N THR A 20 24.37 -11.82 7.98
CA THR A 20 24.00 -11.81 6.56
C THR A 20 23.27 -10.52 6.21
N VAL A 21 22.31 -10.11 7.05
CA VAL A 21 21.56 -8.86 6.88
C VAL A 21 22.49 -7.65 7.00
N LYS A 22 23.39 -7.64 8.00
CA LYS A 22 24.42 -6.58 8.12
C LYS A 22 25.32 -6.49 6.90
N ARG A 23 25.68 -7.63 6.29
CA ARG A 23 26.50 -7.70 5.07
C ARG A 23 25.75 -7.12 3.89
N TRP A 24 24.48 -7.48 3.68
CA TRP A 24 23.66 -6.88 2.62
C TRP A 24 23.54 -5.36 2.76
N CYS A 25 23.29 -4.83 3.97
CA CYS A 25 23.31 -3.39 4.20
C CYS A 25 24.68 -2.73 3.91
N ARG A 26 25.79 -3.43 4.16
CA ARG A 26 27.15 -2.92 3.90
C ARG A 26 27.48 -2.91 2.42
N ASN A 27 26.99 -3.90 1.69
CA ASN A 27 27.23 -4.07 0.25
C ASN A 27 26.29 -3.23 -0.62
N GLY A 28 25.20 -2.70 -0.05
CA GLY A 28 24.17 -1.98 -0.80
C GLY A 28 23.11 -2.90 -1.43
N ASP A 29 23.08 -4.18 -1.05
CA ASP A 29 22.10 -5.17 -1.55
C ASP A 29 20.73 -5.07 -0.86
N LEU A 30 20.65 -4.27 0.22
CA LEU A 30 19.46 -4.11 1.06
C LEU A 30 19.27 -2.63 1.41
N ASP A 31 18.09 -2.09 1.08
CA ASP A 31 17.71 -0.73 1.46
C ASP A 31 17.47 -0.63 2.97
N TYR A 32 17.89 0.49 3.58
CA TYR A 32 17.64 0.76 5.00
C TYR A 32 17.66 2.25 5.31
N THR A 33 16.97 2.65 6.37
CA THR A 33 17.05 3.98 6.98
C THR A 33 17.80 3.90 8.31
N ARG A 34 18.23 5.04 8.85
CA ARG A 34 18.84 5.12 10.19
C ARG A 34 17.94 5.92 11.12
N THR A 35 17.75 5.43 12.33
CA THR A 35 17.13 6.23 13.40
C THR A 35 18.09 7.32 13.86
N PRO A 36 17.61 8.36 14.57
CA PRO A 36 18.49 9.35 15.21
C PRO A 36 19.55 8.73 16.13
N GLY A 37 19.27 7.56 16.72
CA GLY A 37 20.21 6.80 17.55
C GLY A 37 21.27 6.00 16.76
N GLY A 38 21.20 5.99 15.43
CA GLY A 38 22.15 5.31 14.55
C GLY A 38 21.77 3.87 14.17
N ASP A 39 20.68 3.34 14.71
CA ASP A 39 20.21 1.98 14.40
C ASP A 39 19.64 1.90 12.99
N ARG A 40 19.94 0.79 12.29
CA ARG A 40 19.39 0.53 10.95
C ARG A 40 17.96 0.01 11.06
N ARG A 41 17.08 0.54 10.21
CA ARG A 41 15.70 0.10 10.03
C ARG A 41 15.51 -0.32 8.58
N ILE A 42 15.08 -1.57 8.38
CA ILE A 42 14.91 -2.17 7.06
C ILE A 42 13.41 -2.10 6.74
N PRO A 43 12.99 -1.51 5.60
CA PRO A 43 11.59 -1.39 5.26
C PRO A 43 10.97 -2.76 4.93
N HIS A 44 9.67 -2.92 5.18
CA HIS A 44 8.95 -4.18 4.94
C HIS A 44 9.04 -4.66 3.49
N ARG A 45 9.10 -3.75 2.52
CA ARG A 45 9.28 -4.09 1.10
C ARG A 45 10.50 -4.97 0.82
N GLU A 46 11.57 -4.81 1.58
CA GLU A 46 12.78 -5.62 1.42
C GLU A 46 12.59 -7.05 1.93
N LEU A 47 11.72 -7.23 2.93
CA LEU A 47 11.35 -8.54 3.44
C LEU A 47 10.59 -9.31 2.36
N LEU A 48 9.57 -8.68 1.78
CA LEU A 48 8.78 -9.25 0.69
C LEU A 48 9.66 -9.62 -0.51
N ARG A 49 10.57 -8.71 -0.91
CA ARG A 49 11.51 -8.91 -2.01
C ARG A 49 12.40 -10.13 -1.81
N LEU A 50 12.91 -10.34 -0.59
CA LEU A 50 13.89 -11.40 -0.29
C LEU A 50 13.25 -12.73 0.12
N ALA A 51 12.07 -12.72 0.72
CA ALA A 51 11.32 -13.93 1.06
C ALA A 51 10.77 -14.67 -0.18
N GLY A 52 10.92 -14.08 -1.38
CA GLY A 52 10.33 -14.61 -2.62
C GLY A 52 8.81 -14.52 -2.65
N GLY A 53 8.21 -13.82 -1.67
CA GLY A 53 6.79 -13.55 -1.61
C GLY A 53 6.45 -12.51 -2.67
N ALA A 54 5.90 -12.96 -3.81
CA ALA A 54 5.03 -12.07 -4.57
C ALA A 54 3.97 -11.55 -3.60
N ARG A 55 3.71 -10.24 -3.60
CA ARG A 55 2.62 -9.67 -2.80
C ARG A 55 1.38 -10.55 -2.98
N PRO A 56 0.72 -10.98 -1.90
CA PRO A 56 -0.48 -11.79 -2.00
C PRO A 56 -1.46 -11.15 -2.99
N ARG A 57 -1.71 -11.84 -4.10
CA ARG A 57 -2.55 -11.30 -5.19
C ARG A 57 -4.02 -11.24 -4.81
N ASP A 58 -4.37 -12.03 -3.80
CA ASP A 58 -5.64 -12.13 -3.13
C ASP A 58 -5.80 -11.09 -2.01
N HIS A 59 -4.76 -10.37 -1.62
CA HIS A 59 -4.90 -9.26 -0.67
C HIS A 59 -5.03 -7.94 -1.44
N VAL A 60 -6.06 -7.17 -1.10
CA VAL A 60 -6.44 -5.96 -1.84
C VAL A 60 -6.66 -4.77 -0.93
N ALA A 61 -6.33 -3.58 -1.42
CA ALA A 61 -6.79 -2.32 -0.86
C ALA A 61 -7.98 -1.78 -1.65
N LEU A 62 -8.93 -1.12 -0.98
CA LEU A 62 -10.06 -0.46 -1.64
C LEU A 62 -9.82 1.05 -1.70
N TYR A 63 -10.15 1.68 -2.83
CA TYR A 63 -10.19 3.13 -2.95
C TYR A 63 -11.52 3.61 -3.56
N ALA A 64 -12.20 4.51 -2.85
CA ALA A 64 -13.46 5.10 -3.32
C ALA A 64 -13.44 6.64 -3.21
N ARG A 65 -14.11 7.31 -4.16
CA ARG A 65 -14.18 8.77 -4.18
C ARG A 65 -15.56 9.26 -4.58
N VAL A 66 -15.99 10.37 -3.99
CA VAL A 66 -17.14 11.16 -4.46
C VAL A 66 -16.72 12.61 -4.70
N SER A 67 -17.43 13.32 -5.59
CA SER A 67 -17.04 14.69 -5.95
C SER A 67 -17.52 15.77 -5.00
N SER A 68 -18.56 15.50 -4.20
CA SER A 68 -19.14 16.45 -3.25
C SER A 68 -19.54 15.78 -1.94
N HIS A 69 -19.67 16.59 -0.89
CA HIS A 69 -20.18 16.15 0.41
C HIS A 69 -21.63 15.68 0.32
N GLY A 70 -22.48 16.31 -0.51
CA GLY A 70 -23.85 15.87 -0.72
C GLY A 70 -23.96 14.44 -1.29
N GLN A 71 -23.02 14.02 -2.14
CA GLN A 71 -22.97 12.63 -2.61
C GLN A 71 -22.57 11.66 -1.50
N LYS A 72 -21.67 12.08 -0.60
CA LYS A 72 -21.34 11.29 0.60
C LYS A 72 -22.58 11.15 1.49
N ASP A 73 -23.29 12.24 1.75
CA ASP A 73 -24.49 12.24 2.62
C ASP A 73 -25.64 11.40 2.01
N ASN A 74 -25.73 11.36 0.68
CA ASN A 74 -26.68 10.50 -0.04
C ASN A 74 -26.28 9.01 -0.04
N GLY A 75 -25.13 8.65 0.53
CA GLY A 75 -24.63 7.28 0.63
C GLY A 75 -23.93 6.77 -0.64
N ASP A 76 -23.56 7.63 -1.59
CA ASP A 76 -22.90 7.19 -2.83
C ASP A 76 -21.50 6.64 -2.58
N LEU A 77 -20.81 7.15 -1.56
CA LEU A 77 -19.49 6.64 -1.17
C LEU A 77 -19.60 5.24 -0.57
N ASP A 78 -20.58 5.02 0.31
CA ASP A 78 -20.78 3.72 0.97
C ASP A 78 -21.20 2.66 -0.04
N ARG A 79 -22.13 2.99 -0.95
CA ARG A 79 -22.50 2.10 -2.06
C ARG A 79 -21.33 1.71 -2.95
N GLN A 80 -20.36 2.61 -3.15
CA GLN A 80 -19.15 2.28 -3.90
C GLN A 80 -18.28 1.30 -3.13
N LEU A 81 -18.08 1.52 -1.83
CA LEU A 81 -17.30 0.62 -0.98
C LEU A 81 -17.93 -0.75 -0.86
N ASP A 82 -19.24 -0.83 -0.71
CA ASP A 82 -19.95 -2.11 -0.61
C ASP A 82 -19.79 -2.93 -1.89
N ARG A 83 -19.93 -2.30 -3.08
CA ARG A 83 -19.65 -2.98 -4.36
C ARG A 83 -18.22 -3.50 -4.45
N LEU A 84 -17.25 -2.74 -3.93
CA LEU A 84 -15.85 -3.17 -3.92
C LEU A 84 -15.60 -4.33 -2.95
N ARG A 85 -16.26 -4.32 -1.78
CA ARG A 85 -16.21 -5.40 -0.80
C ARG A 85 -16.86 -6.66 -1.33
N ASP A 86 -18.04 -6.55 -1.93
CA ASP A 86 -18.75 -7.66 -2.57
C ASP A 86 -17.88 -8.27 -3.68
N HIS A 87 -17.30 -7.42 -4.54
CA HIS A 87 -16.40 -7.90 -5.58
C HIS A 87 -15.15 -8.60 -5.02
N ALA A 88 -14.53 -8.06 -3.96
CA ALA A 88 -13.41 -8.72 -3.30
C ALA A 88 -13.83 -10.07 -2.72
N HIS A 89 -14.96 -10.11 -2.01
CA HIS A 89 -15.52 -11.32 -1.41
C HIS A 89 -15.83 -12.39 -2.47
N ASP A 90 -16.48 -12.04 -3.57
CA ASP A 90 -16.84 -12.95 -4.67
C ASP A 90 -15.61 -13.53 -5.38
N ASN A 91 -14.49 -12.81 -5.38
CA ASN A 91 -13.22 -13.28 -5.92
C ASN A 91 -12.33 -13.99 -4.87
N GLY A 92 -12.81 -14.14 -3.63
CA GLY A 92 -12.04 -14.74 -2.53
C GLY A 92 -10.84 -13.90 -2.10
N TRP A 93 -10.92 -12.57 -2.24
CA TRP A 93 -9.87 -11.64 -1.87
C TRP A 93 -10.07 -11.08 -0.46
N THR A 94 -8.97 -10.93 0.27
CA THR A 94 -8.91 -10.31 1.60
C THR A 94 -8.72 -8.81 1.47
N VAL A 95 -9.62 -8.03 2.07
CA VAL A 95 -9.49 -6.57 2.11
C VAL A 95 -8.60 -6.16 3.28
N GLU A 96 -7.41 -5.65 2.97
CA GLU A 96 -6.43 -5.20 3.98
C GLU A 96 -6.77 -3.82 4.52
N THR A 97 -7.14 -2.89 3.64
CA THR A 97 -7.37 -1.51 4.02
C THR A 97 -8.32 -0.82 3.03
N THR A 98 -8.91 0.29 3.47
CA THR A 98 -9.87 1.07 2.68
C THR A 98 -9.54 2.55 2.79
N TYR A 99 -9.41 3.19 1.63
CA TYR A 99 -9.11 4.60 1.47
C TYR A 99 -10.29 5.33 0.82
N THR A 100 -10.58 6.54 1.28
CA THR A 100 -11.71 7.32 0.74
C THR A 100 -11.38 8.79 0.59
N ASP A 101 -11.93 9.43 -0.45
CA ASP A 101 -11.85 10.88 -0.64
C ASP A 101 -13.21 11.51 -0.99
N VAL A 102 -13.40 12.75 -0.53
CA VAL A 102 -14.51 13.62 -0.93
C VAL A 102 -13.93 14.87 -1.58
N GLY A 103 -14.16 15.03 -2.89
CA GLY A 103 -13.68 16.17 -3.65
C GLY A 103 -13.42 15.86 -5.11
N SER A 104 -13.02 16.89 -5.85
CA SER A 104 -12.71 16.78 -7.28
C SER A 104 -11.59 15.78 -7.55
N GLY A 105 -11.71 15.02 -8.63
CA GLY A 105 -10.62 14.16 -9.12
C GLY A 105 -9.46 14.94 -9.77
N LEU A 106 -9.58 16.26 -9.87
CA LEU A 106 -8.49 17.18 -10.24
C LEU A 106 -7.74 17.71 -9.01
N ASN A 107 -8.19 17.39 -7.80
CA ASN A 107 -7.48 17.76 -6.60
C ASN A 107 -6.31 16.79 -6.39
N GLU A 108 -5.10 17.31 -6.32
CA GLU A 108 -3.88 16.53 -6.06
C GLU A 108 -3.67 16.31 -4.55
N ASP A 109 -4.25 17.15 -3.69
CA ASP A 109 -4.21 17.03 -2.22
C ASP A 109 -5.28 16.07 -1.67
N ARG A 110 -5.40 14.90 -2.31
CA ARG A 110 -6.32 13.84 -1.91
C ARG A 110 -5.68 12.98 -0.83
N ARG A 111 -6.05 13.24 0.42
CA ARG A 111 -5.48 12.55 1.60
C ARG A 111 -5.60 11.03 1.49
N GLY A 112 -6.75 10.51 1.04
CA GLY A 112 -6.94 9.07 0.90
C GLY A 112 -6.03 8.47 -0.17
N LEU A 113 -5.92 9.13 -1.33
CA LEU A 113 -5.02 8.69 -2.41
C LEU A 113 -3.54 8.77 -2.00
N ASN A 114 -3.12 9.86 -1.38
CA ASN A 114 -1.73 10.02 -0.95
C ASN A 114 -1.36 8.96 0.09
N GLN A 115 -2.27 8.67 1.03
CA GLN A 115 -2.05 7.60 2.00
C GLN A 115 -1.95 6.22 1.32
N LEU A 116 -2.77 5.95 0.31
CA LEU A 116 -2.67 4.72 -0.49
C LEU A 116 -1.32 4.60 -1.19
N LEU A 117 -0.81 5.70 -1.76
CA LEU A 117 0.49 5.74 -2.45
C LEU A 117 1.68 5.60 -1.50
N ASP A 118 1.57 6.12 -0.27
CA ASP A 118 2.59 5.91 0.75
C ASP A 118 2.57 4.45 1.23
N ASP A 119 1.37 3.92 1.50
CA ASP A 119 1.20 2.59 2.05
C ASP A 119 1.54 1.50 1.02
N VAL A 120 1.31 1.69 -0.28
CA VAL A 120 1.58 0.67 -1.30
C VAL A 120 3.04 0.23 -1.32
N GLN A 121 3.99 1.07 -0.89
CA GLN A 121 5.38 0.67 -0.84
C GLN A 121 5.65 -0.38 0.23
N ASP A 122 4.95 -0.33 1.36
CA ASP A 122 5.20 -1.16 2.54
C ASP A 122 4.02 -2.09 2.90
N SER A 123 3.03 -2.21 2.03
CA SER A 123 1.82 -3.01 2.29
C SER A 123 1.89 -4.44 1.78
N ASP A 124 1.14 -5.30 2.49
CA ASP A 124 0.94 -6.72 2.18
C ASP A 124 -0.11 -6.99 1.09
N TYR A 125 -0.77 -5.96 0.53
CA TYR A 125 -1.70 -6.12 -0.59
C TYR A 125 -0.99 -6.00 -1.94
N GLY A 126 -1.37 -6.87 -2.88
CA GLY A 126 -0.85 -6.89 -4.25
C GLY A 126 -1.72 -6.18 -5.29
N ARG A 127 -2.87 -5.63 -4.88
CA ARG A 127 -3.83 -5.00 -5.80
C ARG A 127 -4.63 -3.89 -5.12
N VAL A 128 -5.01 -2.88 -5.90
CA VAL A 128 -5.94 -1.82 -5.49
C VAL A 128 -7.22 -1.94 -6.31
N LEU A 129 -8.37 -2.00 -5.65
CA LEU A 129 -9.68 -2.00 -6.30
C LEU A 129 -10.29 -0.60 -6.29
N VAL A 130 -10.82 -0.22 -7.45
CA VAL A 130 -11.59 1.01 -7.65
C VAL A 130 -12.84 0.73 -8.44
N THR A 131 -13.86 1.55 -8.26
CA THR A 131 -15.13 1.41 -9.00
C THR A 131 -15.00 1.86 -10.45
N TYR A 132 -14.22 2.90 -10.71
CA TYR A 132 -13.96 3.45 -12.05
C TYR A 132 -12.56 4.06 -12.12
N GLU A 133 -11.92 4.03 -13.29
CA GLU A 133 -10.58 4.61 -13.50
C GLU A 133 -10.53 6.11 -13.17
N ASP A 134 -11.59 6.86 -13.48
CA ASP A 134 -11.74 8.30 -13.19
C ASP A 134 -11.88 8.62 -11.68
N ARG A 135 -11.97 7.58 -10.84
CA ARG A 135 -11.95 7.72 -9.37
C ARG A 135 -10.51 7.81 -8.87
N LEU A 136 -9.59 7.01 -9.41
CA LEU A 136 -8.15 7.09 -9.14
C LEU A 136 -7.59 8.44 -9.60
N THR A 137 -7.86 8.84 -10.83
CA THR A 137 -7.52 10.18 -11.32
C THR A 137 -8.21 10.47 -12.65
N ARG A 138 -8.48 11.76 -12.94
CA ARG A 138 -8.95 12.19 -14.26
C ARG A 138 -7.82 12.30 -15.29
N PHE A 139 -6.56 12.43 -14.85
CA PHE A 139 -5.35 12.48 -15.68
C PHE A 139 -4.17 11.82 -14.94
N GLY A 140 -3.26 11.16 -15.67
CA GLY A 140 -2.08 10.53 -15.05
C GLY A 140 -2.31 9.13 -14.50
N PHE A 141 -3.38 8.44 -14.95
CA PHE A 141 -3.63 7.02 -14.62
C PHE A 141 -2.42 6.15 -14.96
N SER A 142 -1.77 6.41 -16.10
CA SER A 142 -0.55 5.71 -16.51
C SER A 142 0.65 5.90 -15.58
N TYR A 143 0.71 6.98 -14.80
CA TYR A 143 1.73 7.16 -13.76
C TYR A 143 1.41 6.32 -12.53
N LEU A 144 0.13 6.22 -12.15
CA LEU A 144 -0.33 5.40 -11.04
C LEU A 144 -0.17 3.90 -11.35
N GLU A 145 -0.47 3.47 -12.57
CA GLU A 145 -0.24 2.09 -13.02
C GLU A 145 1.24 1.68 -12.97
N ARG A 146 2.17 2.63 -13.08
CA ARG A 146 3.61 2.36 -12.95
C ARG A 146 4.12 2.35 -11.51
N LEU A 147 3.36 2.92 -10.58
CA LEU A 147 3.73 3.06 -9.16
C LEU A 147 3.06 2.01 -8.28
N LEU A 148 1.89 1.50 -8.69
CA LEU A 148 1.12 0.43 -8.05
C LEU A 148 1.47 -0.93 -8.66
#